data_AF-A0A662B474-F1
#
_entry.id   AF-A0A662B474-F1
#
_cell.length_a   1.000
_cell.length_b   1.000
_cell.length_c   1.000
_cell.angle_alpha   90.00
_cell.angle_beta   90.00
_cell.angle_gamma   90.00
#
_symmetry.space_group_name_H-M   'P 1'
#
loop_
_entity.id
_entity.type
_entity.pdbx_description
1 polymer ?
#
loop_
_entity_poly.entity_id
_entity_poly.type
_entity_poly.pdbx_seq_one_letter_code
_entity_poly.pdbx_strand_id
1 'polypeptide(L)'
;MFDIDKWEEIFSTLKKNKLRTFLTSFSVAWGILLLIILLGAGNGLQNAVMQNFESNAKNAVWIWGGRTSLDYKGLQKNRKIEFTNSDFEIIRDQIKGIDNISPQFNIWGGTS
;
A
#
# COMPACT_ATOMS: atom_id res chain seq x y z
N MET A 1 35.76 -40.23 20.70
CA MET A 1 34.73 -41.06 21.35
C MET A 1 33.40 -40.47 20.93
N PHE A 2 32.85 -40.96 19.82
CA PHE A 2 31.74 -40.29 19.13
C PHE A 2 30.42 -40.61 19.86
N ASP A 3 29.63 -39.58 20.15
CA ASP A 3 28.32 -39.65 20.81
C ASP A 3 27.21 -40.29 19.95
N ILE A 4 27.56 -41.01 18.88
CA ILE A 4 26.62 -41.67 17.97
C ILE A 4 25.72 -42.67 18.71
N ASP A 5 26.27 -43.39 19.70
CA ASP A 5 25.53 -44.32 20.54
C ASP A 5 24.43 -43.59 21.35
N LYS A 6 24.69 -42.36 21.81
CA LYS A 6 23.71 -41.55 22.54
C LYS A 6 22.58 -41.06 21.63
N TRP A 7 22.91 -40.66 20.40
CA TRP A 7 21.90 -40.29 19.42
C TRP A 7 21.02 -41.49 19.05
N GLU A 8 21.62 -42.67 18.86
CA GLU A 8 20.89 -43.90 18.55
C GLU A 8 19.96 -44.31 19.70
N GLU A 9 20.39 -44.17 20.96
CA GLU A 9 19.58 -44.40 22.16
C GLU A 9 18.38 -43.43 22.26
N ILE A 10 18.59 -42.14 21.97
CA ILE A 10 17.53 -41.13 21.95
C ILE A 10 16.51 -41.45 20.84
N PHE A 11 16.96 -41.76 19.63
CA PHE A 11 16.06 -42.14 18.53
C PHE A 11 15.31 -43.45 18.81
N SER A 12 15.98 -44.43 19.41
CA SER A 12 15.36 -45.68 19.89
C SER A 12 14.25 -45.39 20.90
N THR A 13 14.50 -44.50 21.86
CA THR A 13 13.53 -44.12 22.91
C THR A 13 12.36 -43.31 22.35
N LEU A 14 12.61 -42.37 21.43
CA LEU A 14 11.58 -41.62 20.70
C LEU A 14 10.71 -42.56 19.84
N LYS A 15 11.32 -43.55 19.19
CA LYS A 15 10.63 -44.57 18.38
C LYS A 15 9.83 -45.57 19.23
N LYS A 16 10.14 -45.70 20.53
CA LYS A 16 9.38 -46.53 21.47
C LYS A 16 8.01 -45.93 21.80
N ASN A 17 7.88 -44.59 21.78
CA ASN A 17 6.63 -43.85 22.02
C ASN A 17 6.23 -42.99 20.81
N LYS A 18 6.10 -43.62 19.64
CA LYS A 18 5.87 -42.95 18.34
C LYS A 18 4.73 -41.93 18.35
N LEU A 19 3.59 -42.28 18.94
CA LEU A 19 2.40 -41.43 18.93
C LEU A 19 2.61 -40.14 19.75
N ARG A 20 3.16 -40.27 20.95
CA ARG A 20 3.38 -39.12 21.85
C ARG A 20 4.40 -38.17 21.23
N THR A 21 5.54 -38.70 20.81
CA THR A 21 6.60 -37.89 20.19
C THR A 21 6.08 -37.18 18.94
N PHE A 22 5.38 -37.91 18.06
CA PHE A 22 4.80 -37.33 16.85
C PHE A 22 3.84 -36.19 17.15
N LEU A 23 2.85 -36.40 18.03
CA LEU A 23 1.87 -35.37 18.38
C LEU A 23 2.55 -34.11 18.96
N THR A 24 3.54 -34.28 19.83
CA THR A 24 4.25 -33.14 20.44
C THR A 24 5.03 -32.33 19.40
N SER A 25 5.77 -33.00 18.51
CA SER A 25 6.50 -32.33 17.43
C SER A 25 5.55 -31.72 16.39
N PHE A 26 4.43 -32.37 16.11
CA PHE A 26 3.43 -31.92 15.15
C PHE A 26 2.74 -30.64 15.65
N SER A 27 2.38 -30.57 16.93
CA SER A 27 1.79 -29.36 17.52
C SER A 27 2.71 -28.15 17.42
N VAL A 28 4.00 -28.32 17.69
CA VAL A 28 4.99 -27.22 17.57
C VAL A 28 5.17 -26.81 16.11
N ALA A 29 5.33 -27.77 15.21
CA ALA A 29 5.44 -27.50 13.77
C ALA A 29 4.20 -26.77 13.22
N TRP A 30 3.01 -27.18 13.65
CA TRP A 30 1.75 -26.54 13.28
C TRP A 30 1.67 -25.10 13.78
N GLY A 31 2.10 -24.82 15.01
CA GLY A 31 2.17 -23.47 15.55
C GLY A 31 3.08 -22.55 14.74
N ILE A 32 4.28 -23.03 14.40
CA ILE A 32 5.23 -22.27 13.56
C ILE A 32 4.66 -22.04 12.15
N LEU A 33 4.00 -23.04 11.58
CA LEU A 33 3.34 -22.92 10.28
C LEU A 33 2.27 -21.82 10.29
N LEU A 34 1.44 -21.75 11.33
CA LEU A 34 0.45 -20.68 11.49
C LEU A 34 1.09 -19.29 11.60
N LEU A 35 2.21 -19.17 12.32
CA LEU A 35 2.95 -17.92 12.42
C LEU A 35 3.51 -17.47 11.06
N ILE A 36 4.08 -18.39 10.28
CA ILE A 36 4.60 -18.09 8.94
C ILE A 36 3.47 -17.65 8.01
N ILE A 37 2.33 -18.35 8.02
CA ILE A 37 1.16 -17.97 7.21
C ILE A 37 0.66 -16.58 7.58
N LEU A 38 0.53 -16.30 8.89
CA LEU A 38 0.06 -14.99 9.36
C LEU A 38 1.03 -13.88 8.95
N LEU A 39 2.34 -14.10 9.09
CA LEU A 39 3.36 -13.14 8.69
C LEU A 39 3.34 -12.91 7.18
N GLY A 40 3.22 -13.98 6.39
CA GLY A 40 3.12 -13.90 4.93
C GLY A 40 1.87 -13.15 4.49
N ALA A 41 0.70 -13.47 5.07
CA ALA A 41 -0.56 -12.80 4.78
C ALA A 41 -0.54 -11.33 5.21
N GLY A 42 0.02 -11.01 6.38
CA GLY A 42 0.14 -9.64 6.88
C GLY A 42 1.02 -8.76 6.00
N ASN A 43 2.21 -9.24 5.65
CA ASN A 43 3.12 -8.54 4.73
C ASN A 43 2.53 -8.43 3.32
N GLY A 44 1.91 -9.50 2.81
CA GLY A 44 1.26 -9.51 1.51
C GLY A 44 0.11 -8.49 1.43
N LEU A 45 -0.74 -8.44 2.45
CA LEU A 45 -1.82 -7.47 2.55
C LEU A 45 -1.29 -6.04 2.67
N GLN A 46 -0.29 -5.80 3.51
CA GLN A 46 0.34 -4.49 3.65
C GLN A 46 0.88 -3.99 2.31
N ASN A 47 1.61 -4.83 1.58
CA ASN A 47 2.18 -4.49 0.28
C ASN A 47 1.09 -4.24 -0.77
N ALA A 48 0.05 -5.09 -0.81
CA ALA A 48 -1.07 -4.92 -1.73
C ALA A 48 -1.82 -3.62 -1.44
N VAL A 49 -2.10 -3.32 -0.17
CA VAL A 49 -2.73 -2.08 0.26
C VAL A 49 -1.84 -0.89 -0.12
N MET A 50 -0.56 -0.91 0.22
CA MET A 50 0.39 0.15 -0.13
C MET A 50 0.44 0.38 -1.64
N GLN A 51 0.45 -0.66 -2.48
CA GLN A 51 0.47 -0.52 -3.93
C GLN A 51 -0.82 0.12 -4.48
N ASN A 52 -1.98 -0.23 -3.92
CA ASN A 52 -3.25 0.43 -4.27
C ASN A 52 -3.29 1.90 -3.83
N PHE A 53 -2.67 2.22 -2.69
CA PHE A 53 -2.52 3.60 -2.23
C PHE A 53 -1.41 4.37 -2.96
N GLU A 54 -0.36 3.73 -3.47
CA GLU A 54 0.67 4.37 -4.28
C GLU A 54 0.15 4.76 -5.66
N SER A 55 -0.75 3.95 -6.25
CA SER A 55 -1.53 4.37 -7.42
C SER A 55 -2.40 5.59 -7.14
N ASN A 56 -2.86 5.76 -5.89
CA ASN A 56 -3.51 6.98 -5.41
C ASN A 56 -2.44 7.96 -4.89
N ALA A 57 -1.60 8.40 -5.83
CA ALA A 57 -0.51 9.36 -5.69
C ALA A 57 -0.43 10.09 -4.34
N LYS A 58 0.42 9.61 -3.44
CA LYS A 58 0.71 10.22 -2.13
C LYS A 58 1.14 11.70 -2.23
N ASN A 59 1.66 12.11 -3.39
CA ASN A 59 2.20 13.45 -3.65
C ASN A 59 1.54 14.19 -4.83
N ALA A 60 0.36 13.77 -5.30
CA ALA A 60 -0.35 14.51 -6.36
C ALA A 60 -1.59 15.22 -5.83
N VAL A 61 -1.75 16.48 -6.22
CA VAL A 61 -2.93 17.30 -5.93
C VAL A 61 -3.62 17.62 -7.24
N TRP A 62 -4.92 17.32 -7.31
CA TRP A 62 -5.76 17.64 -8.46
C TRP A 62 -6.65 18.83 -8.12
N ILE A 63 -6.58 19.88 -8.95
CA ILE A 63 -7.35 21.11 -8.76
C ILE A 63 -8.38 21.21 -9.89
N TRP A 64 -9.65 21.41 -9.52
CA TRP A 64 -10.78 21.48 -10.45
C TRP A 64 -11.41 22.87 -10.40
N GLY A 65 -11.80 23.38 -11.57
CA GLY A 65 -12.50 24.65 -11.69
C GLY A 65 -13.95 24.48 -11.24
N GLY A 66 -14.24 24.87 -9.99
CA GLY A 66 -15.59 24.89 -9.44
C GLY A 66 -16.41 26.09 -9.93
N ARG A 67 -17.47 26.40 -9.18
CA ARG A 67 -18.24 27.66 -9.35
C ARG A 67 -17.90 28.61 -8.21
N THR A 68 -17.81 29.91 -8.51
CA THR A 68 -17.49 30.92 -7.50
C THR A 68 -18.61 31.03 -6.45
N SER A 69 -18.26 30.98 -5.17
CA SER A 69 -19.23 31.07 -4.06
C SER A 69 -19.50 32.51 -3.63
N LEU A 70 -18.57 33.43 -3.91
CA LEU A 70 -18.60 34.83 -3.49
C LEU A 70 -18.50 35.76 -4.70
N ASP A 71 -19.08 36.95 -4.54
CA ASP A 71 -18.91 38.06 -5.47
C ASP A 71 -17.50 38.65 -5.30
N TYR A 72 -16.84 39.03 -6.39
CA TYR A 72 -15.48 39.58 -6.35
C TYR A 72 -15.27 40.64 -7.42
N LYS A 73 -14.79 41.83 -7.03
CA LYS A 73 -14.46 42.95 -7.94
C LYS A 73 -15.55 43.26 -8.98
N GLY A 74 -16.82 43.32 -8.55
CA GLY A 74 -17.97 43.60 -9.42
C GLY A 74 -18.45 42.41 -10.25
N LEU A 75 -17.84 41.23 -10.09
CA LEU A 75 -18.26 40.01 -10.74
C LEU A 75 -19.20 39.22 -9.83
N GLN A 76 -20.32 38.78 -10.40
CA GLN A 76 -21.33 37.99 -9.69
C GLN A 76 -20.81 36.60 -9.29
N LYS A 77 -21.38 36.04 -8.23
CA LYS A 77 -21.25 34.65 -7.80
C LYS A 77 -21.76 33.68 -8.85
N ASN A 78 -21.48 32.40 -8.64
CA ASN A 78 -21.93 31.31 -9.49
C ASN A 78 -21.34 31.30 -10.90
N ARG A 79 -20.13 31.84 -11.10
CA ARG A 79 -19.41 31.77 -12.38
C ARG A 79 -18.51 30.54 -12.41
N LYS A 80 -18.34 29.96 -13.60
CA LYS A 80 -17.40 28.85 -13.81
C LYS A 80 -15.97 29.38 -13.71
N ILE A 81 -15.13 28.70 -12.93
CA ILE A 81 -13.70 28.99 -12.89
C ILE A 81 -13.06 28.28 -14.08
N GLU A 82 -12.47 29.04 -14.98
CA GLU A 82 -11.71 28.53 -16.12
C GLU A 82 -10.23 28.76 -15.85
N PHE A 83 -9.44 27.69 -15.90
CA PHE A 83 -8.01 27.77 -15.77
C PHE A 83 -7.38 28.24 -17.08
N THR A 84 -6.39 29.10 -16.95
CA THR A 84 -5.62 29.65 -18.06
C THR A 84 -4.17 29.20 -17.99
N ASN A 85 -3.44 29.28 -19.10
CA ASN A 85 -2.01 28.97 -19.10
C ASN A 85 -1.21 29.93 -18.20
N SER A 86 -1.68 31.16 -17.96
CA SER A 86 -1.02 32.06 -16.99
C SER A 86 -1.10 31.52 -15.56
N ASP A 87 -2.17 30.81 -15.20
CA ASP A 87 -2.28 30.20 -13.86
C ASP A 87 -1.23 29.09 -13.67
N PHE A 88 -0.92 28.34 -14.74
CA PHE A 88 0.14 27.33 -14.73
C PHE A 88 1.52 27.95 -14.48
N GLU A 89 1.85 29.04 -15.19
CA GLU A 89 3.14 29.74 -15.04
C GLU A 89 3.29 30.31 -13.61
N ILE A 90 2.22 30.90 -13.06
CA ILE A 90 2.20 31.43 -11.69
C ILE A 90 2.46 30.31 -10.67
N ILE A 91 1.79 29.16 -10.82
CA ILE A 91 1.97 28.04 -9.89
C ILE A 91 3.40 27.49 -9.97
N ARG A 92 3.93 27.31 -11.19
CA ARG A 92 5.30 26.83 -11.42
C ARG A 92 6.35 27.74 -10.79
N ASP A 93 6.18 29.06 -10.93
CA ASP A 93 7.21 30.02 -10.52
C ASP A 93 7.09 30.43 -9.04
N GLN A 94 5.88 30.46 -8.48
CA GLN A 94 5.64 30.91 -7.09
C GLN A 94 5.62 29.78 -6.07
N ILE A 95 5.25 28.56 -6.44
CA ILE A 95 5.15 27.44 -5.50
C ILE A 95 6.38 26.55 -5.61
N LYS A 96 7.21 26.58 -4.57
CA LYS A 96 8.39 25.71 -4.45
C LYS A 96 8.00 24.33 -3.94
N GLY A 97 8.67 23.28 -4.44
CA GLY A 97 8.43 21.88 -4.03
C GLY A 97 7.47 21.10 -4.93
N ILE A 98 7.12 21.64 -6.09
CA ILE A 98 6.39 20.91 -7.13
C ILE A 98 7.41 20.28 -8.08
N ASP A 99 7.49 18.95 -8.12
CA ASP A 99 8.38 18.24 -9.04
C ASP A 99 7.83 18.23 -10.47
N ASN A 100 6.52 18.03 -10.62
CA ASN A 100 5.86 17.96 -11.91
C ASN A 100 4.49 18.66 -11.84
N ILE A 101 4.19 19.46 -12.86
CA ILE A 101 2.88 20.09 -13.05
C ILE A 101 2.45 19.90 -14.49
N SER A 102 1.19 19.51 -14.69
CA SER A 102 0.62 19.27 -16.01
C SER A 102 -0.75 19.93 -16.11
N PRO A 103 -1.00 20.81 -17.10
CA PRO A 103 -2.34 21.31 -17.37
C PRO A 103 -3.19 20.18 -17.95
N GLN A 104 -4.37 19.95 -17.39
CA GLN A 104 -5.29 18.90 -17.83
C GLN A 104 -6.62 19.52 -18.25
N PHE A 105 -7.03 19.26 -19.49
CA PHE A 105 -8.36 19.61 -19.99
C PHE A 105 -9.21 18.34 -20.01
N ASN A 106 -10.32 18.36 -19.27
CA ASN A 106 -11.23 17.22 -19.18
C ASN A 106 -12.39 17.41 -20.16
N ILE A 107 -12.49 16.53 -21.15
CA ILE A 107 -13.53 16.56 -22.18
C ILE A 107 -14.66 15.65 -21.71
N TRP A 108 -15.79 16.23 -21.30
CA TRP A 108 -16.94 15.43 -20.87
C TRP A 108 -17.65 14.85 -22.09
N GLY A 109 -17.57 13.52 -22.28
CA GLY A 109 -18.22 12.80 -23.39
C GLY A 109 -17.32 12.39 -24.56
N GLY A 110 -16.00 12.35 -24.38
CA GLY A 110 -15.09 11.81 -25.40
C GLY A 110 -15.27 10.30 -25.57
N THR A 111 -15.99 9.87 -26.60
CA THR A 111 -15.83 8.51 -27.15
C THR A 111 -14.44 8.37 -27.73
N SER A 112 -13.78 7.27 -27.37
CA SER A 112 -12.53 6.76 -27.96
C SER A 112 -12.54 6.79 -29.48
#